data_AF-A0A0D2EHF9-F1
#
_entry.id   AF-A0A0D2EHF9-F1
#
_cell.length_a   1.000
_cell.length_b   1.000
_cell.length_c   1.000
_cell.angle_alpha   90.00
_cell.angle_beta   90.00
_cell.angle_gamma   90.00
#
_symmetry.space_group_name_H-M   'P 1'
#
loop_
_entity.id
_entity.type
_entity.pdbx_description
1 polymer ?
#
loop_
_entity_poly.entity_id
_entity_poly.type
_entity_poly.pdbx_seq_one_letter_code
_entity_poly.pdbx_strand_id
1 'polypeptide(L)'
;MGSRENFGELLQQYSTCDISDALTMLGSPHGGCLPDISMWSPQRQEGHTRIAGPAYTVHFVRRGTEPSTIKEHYIDSVPAGTVIFISAPPDAANAVYG
;
A
#
# COMPACT_ATOMS: atom_id res chain seq x y z
N MET A 1 15.59 -20.53 1.30
CA MET A 1 14.72 -19.43 0.84
C MET A 1 13.32 -20.00 0.69
N GLY A 2 12.37 -19.70 1.59
CA GLY A 2 11.05 -20.35 1.54
C GLY A 2 10.03 -19.88 2.59
N SER A 3 10.11 -18.63 3.09
CA SER A 3 9.27 -18.20 4.22
C SER A 3 8.55 -16.86 4.06
N ARG A 4 8.74 -16.11 2.95
CA ARG A 4 8.04 -14.84 2.71
C ARG A 4 6.89 -14.92 1.71
N GLU A 5 6.91 -15.90 0.81
CA GLU A 5 5.93 -15.97 -0.29
C GLU A 5 4.51 -16.32 0.16
N ASN A 6 4.32 -16.78 1.40
CA ASN A 6 3.00 -17.22 1.88
C ASN A 6 2.29 -16.21 2.81
N PHE A 7 2.96 -15.15 3.26
CA PHE A 7 2.39 -14.29 4.31
C PHE A 7 1.21 -13.45 3.82
N GLY A 8 1.24 -13.00 2.56
CA GLY A 8 0.11 -12.31 1.93
C GLY A 8 -1.13 -13.22 1.85
N GLU A 9 -0.96 -14.47 1.45
CA GLU A 9 -2.05 -15.47 1.36
C GLU A 9 -2.66 -15.78 2.73
N LEU A 10 -1.82 -15.89 3.78
CA LEU A 10 -2.28 -16.06 5.15
C LEU A 10 -3.11 -14.85 5.62
N LEU A 11 -2.63 -13.63 5.37
CA LEU A 11 -3.35 -12.41 5.76
C LEU A 11 -4.68 -12.24 5.01
N GLN A 12 -4.82 -12.78 3.80
CA GLN A 12 -6.09 -12.75 3.06
C GLN A 12 -7.22 -13.54 3.76
N GLN A 13 -6.94 -14.34 4.79
CA GLN A 13 -7.97 -15.04 5.56
C GLN A 13 -8.69 -14.12 6.57
N TYR A 14 -8.13 -12.95 6.85
CA TYR A 14 -8.63 -11.99 7.83
C TYR A 14 -9.18 -10.74 7.15
N SER A 15 -10.20 -10.12 7.75
CA SER A 15 -10.64 -8.79 7.33
C SER A 15 -9.66 -7.72 7.81
N THR A 16 -9.71 -6.52 7.23
CA THR A 16 -8.90 -5.38 7.71
C THR A 16 -9.25 -5.00 9.15
N CYS A 17 -10.49 -5.23 9.58
CA CYS A 17 -10.91 -5.02 10.97
C CYS A 17 -10.26 -6.04 11.91
N ASP A 18 -10.24 -7.33 11.55
CA ASP A 18 -9.58 -8.37 12.35
C ASP A 18 -8.09 -8.06 12.54
N ILE A 19 -7.42 -7.61 11.47
CA ILE A 19 -6.01 -7.21 11.51
C ILE A 19 -5.84 -5.96 12.40
N SER A 20 -6.74 -4.99 12.31
CA SER A 20 -6.72 -3.76 13.11
C SER A 20 -6.88 -4.03 14.61
N ASP A 21 -7.79 -4.95 14.97
CA ASP A 21 -8.00 -5.37 16.36
C ASP A 21 -6.75 -6.09 16.89
N ALA A 22 -6.19 -7.01 16.11
CA ALA A 22 -4.95 -7.71 16.47
C ALA A 22 -3.77 -6.73 16.65
N LEU A 23 -3.62 -5.75 15.76
CA LEU A 23 -2.60 -4.71 15.87
C LEU A 23 -2.77 -3.85 17.13
N THR A 24 -4.01 -3.55 17.51
CA THR A 24 -4.31 -2.84 18.75
C THR A 24 -3.89 -3.64 19.98
N MET A 25 -4.16 -4.94 20.00
CA MET A 25 -3.72 -5.84 21.08
C MET A 25 -2.19 -5.95 21.17
N LEU A 26 -1.48 -5.80 20.04
CA LEU A 26 -0.02 -5.79 19.96
C LEU A 26 0.61 -4.42 20.29
N GLY A 27 -0.19 -3.41 20.63
CA GLY A 27 0.29 -2.09 21.05
C GLY A 27 0.35 -1.04 19.93
N SER A 28 -0.24 -1.29 18.76
CA SER A 28 -0.44 -0.24 17.75
C SER A 28 -1.70 0.56 18.07
N PRO A 29 -1.59 1.83 18.53
CA PRO A 29 -2.70 2.57 19.15
C PRO A 29 -3.88 2.85 18.22
N HIS A 30 -3.71 2.72 16.91
CA HIS A 30 -4.72 3.01 15.88
C HIS A 30 -4.99 1.80 14.97
N GLY A 31 -4.57 0.60 15.37
CA GLY A 31 -4.77 -0.62 14.59
C GLY A 31 -4.16 -0.60 13.18
N GLY A 32 -3.25 0.33 12.90
CA GLY A 32 -2.61 0.47 11.58
C GLY A 32 -3.54 0.92 10.44
N CYS A 33 -4.74 1.45 10.74
CA CYS A 33 -5.66 1.93 9.72
C CYS A 33 -5.16 3.21 9.04
N LEU A 34 -5.25 3.28 7.71
CA LEU A 34 -4.98 4.47 6.92
C LEU A 34 -6.32 5.10 6.50
N PRO A 35 -6.75 6.21 7.13
CA PRO A 35 -7.99 6.87 6.77
C PRO A 35 -7.90 7.50 5.38
N ASP A 36 -9.06 7.85 4.82
CA ASP A 36 -9.21 8.59 3.57
C ASP A 36 -8.70 7.90 2.29
N ILE A 37 -8.40 6.59 2.37
CA ILE A 37 -8.15 5.72 1.23
C ILE A 37 -9.41 4.91 0.92
N SER A 38 -9.87 4.95 -0.34
CA SER A 38 -11.04 4.19 -0.78
C SER A 38 -10.73 3.30 -1.98
N MET A 39 -11.33 2.11 -2.02
CA MET A 39 -11.21 1.20 -3.15
C MET A 39 -11.94 1.78 -4.36
N TRP A 40 -11.20 2.03 -5.44
CA TRP A 40 -11.76 2.52 -6.70
C TRP A 40 -12.06 1.40 -7.71
N SER A 41 -11.20 0.40 -7.77
CA SER A 41 -11.24 -0.74 -8.69
C SER A 41 -11.03 -2.04 -7.90
N PRO A 42 -11.66 -3.17 -8.26
CA PRO A 42 -12.50 -3.40 -9.45
C PRO A 42 -13.92 -2.87 -9.35
N GLN A 43 -14.44 -2.72 -8.13
CA GLN A 43 -15.73 -2.08 -7.84
C GLN A 43 -15.51 -1.04 -6.75
N ARG A 44 -16.17 0.11 -6.87
CA ARG A 44 -15.94 1.24 -5.98
C ARG A 44 -16.56 0.97 -4.62
N GLN A 45 -15.72 0.79 -3.59
CA GLN A 45 -16.11 0.53 -2.20
C GLN A 45 -17.11 -0.64 -2.03
N GLU A 46 -17.08 -1.62 -2.92
CA GLU A 46 -18.02 -2.75 -2.94
C GLU A 46 -17.28 -4.05 -3.29
N GLY A 47 -17.90 -5.17 -2.93
CA GLY A 47 -17.41 -6.51 -3.24
C GLY A 47 -16.50 -7.08 -2.17
N HIS A 48 -15.87 -8.21 -2.50
CA HIS A 48 -15.01 -8.97 -1.59
C HIS A 48 -13.52 -8.85 -1.91
N THR A 49 -13.18 -7.97 -2.87
CA THR A 49 -11.80 -7.77 -3.31
C THR A 49 -10.98 -7.21 -2.15
N ARG A 50 -9.83 -7.82 -1.93
CA ARG A 50 -8.83 -7.39 -0.96
C ARG A 50 -7.47 -7.74 -1.49
N ILE A 51 -6.48 -6.93 -1.14
CA ILE A 51 -5.10 -7.16 -1.51
C ILE A 51 -4.27 -7.24 -0.23
N ALA A 52 -3.32 -8.17 -0.21
CA ALA A 52 -2.38 -8.32 0.89
C ALA A 52 -1.03 -8.74 0.31
N GLY A 53 0.02 -8.05 0.74
CA GLY A 53 1.37 -8.29 0.28
C GLY A 53 2.34 -7.30 0.90
N PRO A 54 3.65 -7.54 0.80
CA PRO A 54 4.67 -6.58 1.21
C PRO A 54 4.50 -5.24 0.49
N ALA A 55 4.69 -4.14 1.22
CA ALA A 55 4.62 -2.80 0.65
C ALA A 55 5.86 -2.50 -0.21
N TYR A 56 5.63 -2.09 -1.46
CA TYR A 56 6.61 -1.42 -2.30
C TYR A 56 6.30 0.08 -2.27
N THR A 57 7.15 0.89 -1.65
CA THR A 57 6.84 2.29 -1.38
C THR A 57 7.38 3.22 -2.47
N VAL A 58 6.56 4.19 -2.88
CA VAL A 58 6.92 5.25 -3.81
C VAL A 58 6.62 6.59 -3.15
N HIS A 59 7.62 7.46 -3.09
CA HIS A 59 7.45 8.81 -2.54
C HIS A 59 7.69 9.83 -3.65
N PHE A 60 6.64 10.55 -4.02
CA PHE A 60 6.74 11.66 -4.97
C PHE A 60 7.04 12.95 -4.22
N VAL A 61 7.96 13.72 -4.79
CA VAL A 61 8.31 15.07 -4.35
C VAL A 61 7.91 16.10 -5.40
N ARG A 62 7.80 17.37 -5.01
CA ARG A 62 7.57 18.44 -5.98
C ARG A 62 8.79 18.58 -6.89
N ARG A 63 8.55 18.87 -8.17
CA ARG A 63 9.63 19.06 -9.13
C ARG A 63 10.57 20.17 -8.64
N GLY A 64 11.86 19.85 -8.55
CA GLY A 64 12.90 20.81 -8.17
C GLY A 64 13.17 20.92 -6.66
N THR A 65 12.48 20.16 -5.80
CA THR A 65 12.79 20.16 -4.36
C THR A 65 13.92 19.21 -4.01
N GLU A 66 13.91 18.00 -4.58
CA GLU A 66 14.91 16.97 -4.33
C GLU A 66 15.30 16.26 -5.64
N PRO A 67 16.56 15.81 -5.77
CA PRO A 67 16.96 14.98 -6.90
C PRO A 67 16.27 13.61 -6.83
N SER A 68 15.97 13.03 -8.00
CA SER A 68 15.48 11.64 -8.05
C SER A 68 16.53 10.70 -7.44
N THR A 69 16.10 9.86 -6.52
CA THR A 69 16.94 8.83 -5.89
C THR A 69 17.00 7.54 -6.72
N ILE A 70 16.11 7.39 -7.69
CA ILE A 70 16.02 6.22 -8.58
C ILE A 70 16.50 6.55 -10.00
N LYS A 71 17.17 5.59 -10.63
CA LYS A 71 17.74 5.71 -11.99
C LYS A 71 16.75 5.36 -13.09
N GLU A 72 15.76 4.53 -12.76
CA GLU A 72 14.76 3.99 -13.68
C GLU A 72 13.34 4.32 -13.18
N HIS A 73 12.34 4.10 -14.03
CA HIS A 73 10.95 4.26 -13.61
C HIS A 73 10.60 3.20 -12.56
N TYR A 74 10.02 3.64 -11.43
CA TYR A 74 9.74 2.75 -10.30
C TYR A 74 8.91 1.52 -10.69
N ILE A 75 7.97 1.70 -11.63
CA ILE A 75 7.01 0.67 -12.03
C ILE A 75 7.70 -0.57 -12.62
N ASP A 76 8.85 -0.38 -13.27
CA ASP A 76 9.62 -1.46 -13.91
C ASP A 76 10.38 -2.32 -12.89
N SER A 77 10.50 -1.84 -11.65
CA SER A 77 11.23 -2.51 -10.56
C SER A 77 10.31 -3.16 -9.52
N VAL A 78 8.99 -3.09 -9.71
CA VAL A 78 8.00 -3.61 -8.74
C VAL A 78 8.04 -5.14 -8.72
N PRO A 79 8.39 -5.78 -7.59
CA PRO A 79 8.40 -7.23 -7.49
C PRO A 79 6.99 -7.82 -7.50
N ALA A 80 6.86 -9.05 -8.03
CA ALA A 80 5.62 -9.80 -7.99
C ALA A 80 5.13 -10.01 -6.54
N GLY A 81 3.80 -9.92 -6.34
CA GLY A 81 3.15 -10.12 -5.04
C GLY A 81 3.27 -8.94 -4.06
N THR A 82 3.84 -7.81 -4.47
CA THR A 82 3.89 -6.59 -3.65
C THR A 82 2.66 -5.71 -3.84
N VAL A 83 2.37 -4.87 -2.84
CA VAL A 83 1.35 -3.80 -2.92
C VAL A 83 2.08 -2.47 -3.04
N ILE A 84 1.86 -1.75 -4.14
CA ILE A 84 2.45 -0.42 -4.34
C ILE A 84 1.74 0.57 -3.41
N PHE A 85 2.51 1.28 -2.59
CA PHE A 85 2.02 2.34 -1.71
C PHE A 85 2.63 3.68 -2.12
N ILE A 86 1.81 4.58 -2.68
CA ILE A 86 2.27 5.86 -3.23
C ILE A 86 1.90 6.99 -2.27
N SER A 87 2.91 7.74 -1.83
CA SER A 87 2.76 9.01 -1.13
C SER A 87 2.98 10.15 -2.12
N ALA A 88 1.91 10.90 -2.40
CA ALA A 88 1.95 12.10 -3.23
C ALA A 88 2.29 13.34 -2.39
N PRO A 89 2.93 14.37 -2.98
CA PRO A 89 3.19 15.61 -2.26
C PRO A 89 1.88 16.32 -1.90
N PRO A 90 1.82 17.02 -0.75
CA PRO A 90 0.63 17.76 -0.34
C PRO A 90 0.16 18.76 -1.40
N ASP A 91 -1.16 18.91 -1.50
CA ASP A 91 -1.86 19.82 -2.42
C ASP A 91 -1.58 19.57 -3.92
N ALA A 92 -1.09 18.38 -4.27
CA ALA A 92 -0.96 17.99 -5.67
C ALA A 92 -2.34 17.70 -6.26
N ALA A 93 -2.76 18.51 -7.25
CA ALA A 93 -4.00 18.29 -7.99
C ALA A 93 -3.89 17.19 -9.05
N ASN A 94 -2.67 16.74 -9.37
CA ASN A 94 -2.42 15.77 -10.42
C ASN A 94 -2.50 14.34 -9.88
N ALA A 95 -3.07 13.43 -10.67
CA ALA A 95 -2.96 12.00 -10.41
C ALA A 95 -1.49 11.55 -10.48
N VAL A 96 -1.11 10.60 -9.61
CA VAL A 96 0.25 10.00 -9.54
C VAL A 96 0.28 8.54 -10.01
N TYR A 97 -0.87 8.00 -10.42
CA TYR A 97 -1.06 6.65 -10.91
C TYR A 97 -2.28 6.60 -11.84
N GLY A 98 -2.18 5.86 -12.94
CA GLY A 98 -3.22 5.73 -13.95
C GLY A 98 -2.74 4.97 -15.18
#